data_AF-A0A8I3MJL6-F1
#
_entry.id   AF-A0A8I3MJL6-F1
#
_cell.length_a   1.000
_cell.length_b   1.000
_cell.length_c   1.000
_cell.angle_alpha   90.00
_cell.angle_beta   90.00
_cell.angle_gamma   90.00
#
_symmetry.space_group_name_H-M   'P 1'
#
loop_
_entity.id
_entity.type
_entity.pdbx_description
1 polymer ?
#
loop_
_entity_poly.entity_id
_entity_poly.type
_entity_poly.pdbx_seq_one_letter_code
_entity_poly.pdbx_strand_id
1 'polypeptide(L)'
;MEAPEEKEAQVAAWLKKIFGDHSIPQYEVNARTTEILHHLSELNRVRDRDVYLVIEDLKQKASEYESEAKHLQNLLMESVNFSPANLSSTGSRYLNALVDSAVALETKDTSLASFIPAVNDLTSDLFCTKSKNEEIKLELEKLEKNLTATLVLEKCLREDLKKAELHLSTERAKVDNRLQNMDFLKAKSEEFRFGIRTAEEQLSARGMDASLSHQSLVALSEKLAELKQQTIPLKKKLESYLDLMPNPSLAQVKIEEAKRELETGIYIDAVESPPQGSSGALHNNSASLQSDMDVFWNVSSLIAENCLHPRSKCVKKDLVRHFCCITVPLFDIPLPRHL
;
A
#
# COMPACT_ATOMS: atom_id res chain seq x y z
N MET A 1 65.52 19.85 -8.00
CA MET A 1 64.30 19.50 -8.75
C MET A 1 64.80 18.69 -9.94
N GLU A 2 64.65 17.36 -9.91
CA GLU A 2 65.08 16.49 -11.03
C GLU A 2 64.36 16.90 -12.31
N ALA A 3 65.07 16.88 -13.43
CA ALA A 3 64.51 17.25 -14.72
C ALA A 3 63.44 16.23 -15.14
N PRO A 4 62.35 16.64 -15.82
CA PRO A 4 61.30 15.71 -16.27
C PRO A 4 61.84 14.58 -17.16
N GLU A 5 62.85 14.84 -17.98
CA GLU A 5 63.56 13.84 -18.80
C GLU A 5 64.29 12.77 -17.97
N GLU A 6 64.78 13.13 -16.78
CA GLU A 6 65.49 12.23 -15.87
C GLU A 6 64.51 11.22 -15.23
N LYS A 7 63.32 11.68 -14.86
CA LYS A 7 62.25 10.82 -14.33
C LYS A 7 61.77 9.81 -15.37
N GLU A 8 61.62 10.22 -16.63
CA GLU A 8 61.24 9.33 -17.73
C GLU A 8 62.29 8.24 -17.97
N ALA A 9 63.58 8.59 -17.93
CA ALA A 9 64.67 7.64 -18.06
C ALA A 9 64.71 6.62 -16.89
N GLN A 10 64.52 7.10 -15.65
CA GLN A 10 64.43 6.24 -14.46
C GLN A 10 63.24 5.27 -14.54
N VAL A 11 62.07 5.75 -14.97
CA VAL A 11 60.87 4.92 -15.18
C VAL A 11 61.11 3.87 -16.27
N ALA A 12 61.70 4.24 -17.40
CA ALA A 12 62.00 3.30 -18.49
C ALA A 12 62.98 2.20 -18.05
N ALA A 13 64.02 2.56 -17.31
CA ALA A 13 64.98 1.60 -16.75
C ALA A 13 64.33 0.67 -15.72
N TRP A 14 63.48 1.22 -14.84
CA TRP A 14 62.74 0.44 -13.85
C TRP A 14 61.76 -0.52 -14.52
N LEU A 15 60.97 -0.08 -15.50
CA LEU A 15 60.06 -0.94 -16.26
C LEU A 15 60.83 -2.06 -16.97
N LYS A 16 61.97 -1.75 -17.61
CA LYS A 16 62.82 -2.78 -18.23
C LYS A 16 63.31 -3.81 -17.21
N LYS A 17 63.67 -3.39 -15.99
CA LYS A 17 64.08 -4.29 -14.90
C LYS A 17 62.93 -5.19 -14.43
N ILE A 18 61.71 -4.66 -14.29
CA ILE A 18 60.54 -5.41 -13.83
C ILE A 18 60.06 -6.43 -14.87
N PHE A 19 60.02 -6.04 -16.15
CA PHE A 19 59.55 -6.90 -17.23
C PHE A 19 60.62 -7.86 -17.77
N GLY A 20 61.90 -7.58 -17.53
CA GLY A 20 63.01 -8.43 -17.97
C GLY A 20 63.04 -8.55 -19.50
N ASP A 21 62.88 -9.78 -19.99
CA ASP A 21 62.81 -10.09 -21.42
C ASP A 21 61.40 -9.93 -22.04
N HIS A 22 60.38 -9.66 -21.22
CA HIS A 22 59.00 -9.47 -21.70
C HIS A 22 58.81 -8.06 -22.28
N SER A 23 57.91 -7.96 -23.26
CA SER A 23 57.53 -6.65 -23.80
C SER A 23 56.81 -5.80 -22.75
N ILE A 24 57.26 -4.56 -22.59
CA ILE A 24 56.62 -3.58 -21.70
C ILE A 24 55.26 -3.21 -22.32
N PRO A 25 54.14 -3.32 -21.57
CA PRO A 25 52.83 -2.90 -22.04
C PRO A 25 52.83 -1.44 -22.49
N GLN A 26 52.11 -1.14 -23.57
CA GLN A 26 51.99 0.24 -24.03
C GLN A 26 51.26 1.09 -22.97
N TYR A 27 51.84 2.23 -22.64
CA TYR A 27 51.28 3.21 -21.71
C TYR A 27 51.41 4.62 -22.28
N GLU A 28 50.54 5.51 -21.83
CA GLU A 28 50.56 6.91 -22.26
C GLU A 28 51.65 7.68 -21.50
N VAL A 29 52.70 8.11 -22.21
CA VAL A 29 53.76 8.95 -21.66
C VAL A 29 53.27 10.39 -21.58
N ASN A 30 52.65 10.73 -20.45
CA ASN A 30 52.28 12.10 -20.09
C ASN A 30 52.83 12.45 -18.71
N ALA A 31 52.95 13.74 -18.38
CA ALA A 31 53.58 14.20 -17.14
C ALA A 31 52.99 13.55 -15.87
N ARG A 32 51.67 13.34 -15.85
CA ARG A 32 50.97 12.69 -14.75
C ARG A 32 51.33 11.21 -14.64
N THR A 33 51.32 10.48 -15.76
CA THR A 33 51.67 9.06 -15.80
C THR A 33 53.14 8.84 -15.43
N THR A 34 54.04 9.66 -15.95
CA THR A 34 55.48 9.62 -15.61
C THR A 34 55.70 9.86 -14.12
N GLU A 35 55.00 10.83 -13.51
CA GLU A 35 55.12 11.11 -12.08
C GLU A 35 54.59 9.95 -11.21
N ILE A 36 53.45 9.36 -11.58
CA ILE A 36 52.89 8.19 -10.89
C ILE A 36 53.85 6.99 -10.99
N LEU A 37 54.37 6.70 -12.18
CA LEU A 37 55.29 5.60 -12.40
C LEU A 37 56.64 5.82 -11.71
N HIS A 38 57.14 7.06 -11.69
CA HIS A 38 58.36 7.43 -10.98
C HIS A 38 58.20 7.22 -9.48
N HIS A 39 57.10 7.70 -8.91
CA HIS A 39 56.79 7.47 -7.50
C HIS A 39 56.67 5.97 -7.17
N LEU A 40 55.98 5.20 -8.02
CA LEU A 40 55.86 3.76 -7.86
C LEU A 40 57.22 3.05 -7.95
N SER A 41 58.10 3.51 -8.83
CA SER A 41 59.46 2.97 -8.98
C SER A 41 60.30 3.20 -7.73
N GLU A 42 60.20 4.38 -7.11
CA GLU A 42 60.91 4.71 -5.87
C GLU A 42 60.38 3.90 -4.68
N LEU A 43 59.05 3.78 -4.55
CA LEU A 43 58.44 2.93 -3.53
C LEU A 43 58.88 1.46 -3.68
N ASN A 44 58.89 0.94 -4.91
CA ASN A 44 59.36 -0.41 -5.16
C ASN A 44 60.85 -0.56 -4.87
N ARG A 45 61.69 0.41 -5.25
CA ARG A 45 63.13 0.37 -4.96
C ARG A 45 63.42 0.32 -3.47
N VAL A 46 62.72 1.14 -2.68
CA VAL A 46 62.84 1.14 -1.21
C VAL A 46 62.39 -0.21 -0.64
N ARG A 47 61.21 -0.68 -1.05
CA ARG A 47 60.66 -1.97 -0.59
C ARG A 47 61.55 -3.16 -0.97
N ASP A 48 62.06 -3.21 -2.19
CA ASP A 48 62.95 -4.27 -2.67
C ASP A 48 64.26 -4.29 -1.89
N ARG A 49 64.83 -3.10 -1.59
CA ARG A 49 66.02 -2.99 -0.74
C ARG A 49 65.74 -3.50 0.67
N ASP A 50 64.64 -3.09 1.27
CA ASP A 50 64.31 -3.47 2.64
C ASP A 50 64.02 -4.98 2.74
N VAL A 51 63.30 -5.56 1.77
CA VAL A 51 63.10 -7.01 1.64
C VAL A 51 64.44 -7.73 1.45
N TYR A 52 65.32 -7.22 0.60
CA TYR A 52 66.66 -7.80 0.40
C TYR A 52 67.47 -7.82 1.70
N LEU A 53 67.48 -6.72 2.46
CA LEU A 53 68.16 -6.65 3.76
C LEU A 53 67.60 -7.68 4.76
N VAL A 54 66.28 -7.85 4.81
CA VAL A 54 65.64 -8.87 5.66
C VAL A 54 66.04 -10.28 5.22
N ILE A 55 66.08 -10.55 3.92
CA ILE A 55 66.50 -11.86 3.40
C ILE A 55 67.96 -12.16 3.78
N GLU A 56 68.87 -11.20 3.61
CA GLU A 56 70.29 -11.40 3.94
C GLU A 56 70.51 -11.56 5.45
N ASP A 57 69.82 -10.78 6.30
CA ASP A 57 69.84 -10.96 7.75
C ASP A 57 69.33 -12.35 8.16
N LEU A 58 68.23 -12.83 7.58
CA LEU A 58 67.70 -14.16 7.85
C LEU A 58 68.66 -15.28 7.40
N LYS A 59 69.30 -15.13 6.24
CA LYS A 59 70.32 -16.09 5.78
C LYS A 59 71.53 -16.12 6.71
N GLN A 60 72.00 -14.95 7.14
CA GLN A 60 73.11 -14.85 8.09
C GLN A 60 72.75 -15.56 9.40
N LYS A 61 71.60 -15.22 10.01
CA LYS A 61 71.12 -15.87 11.23
C LYS A 61 70.97 -17.38 11.08
N ALA A 62 70.42 -17.85 9.96
CA ALA A 62 70.31 -19.28 9.68
C ALA A 62 71.69 -19.96 9.67
N SER A 63 72.69 -19.34 9.04
CA SER A 63 74.07 -19.86 9.03
C SER A 63 74.72 -19.86 10.41
N GLU A 64 74.48 -18.81 11.22
CA GLU A 64 74.96 -18.71 12.60
C GLU A 64 74.35 -19.82 13.46
N TYR A 65 73.03 -20.01 13.41
CA TYR A 65 72.35 -21.09 14.13
C TYR A 65 72.81 -22.48 13.67
N GLU A 66 73.02 -22.70 12.37
CA GLU A 66 73.55 -23.97 11.87
C GLU A 66 74.98 -24.23 12.38
N SER A 67 75.82 -23.19 12.42
CA SER A 67 77.19 -23.29 12.93
C SER A 67 77.23 -23.57 14.43
N GLU A 68 76.37 -22.91 15.22
CA GLU A 68 76.23 -23.12 16.65
C GLU A 68 75.70 -24.53 16.95
N ALA A 69 74.70 -24.99 16.19
CA ALA A 69 74.18 -26.35 16.31
C ALA A 69 75.26 -27.41 16.06
N LYS A 70 76.10 -27.22 15.02
CA LYS A 70 77.25 -28.10 14.76
C LYS A 70 78.29 -28.01 15.87
N HIS A 71 78.58 -26.81 16.38
CA HIS A 71 79.51 -26.62 17.49
C HIS A 71 79.07 -27.38 18.75
N LEU A 72 77.82 -27.21 19.16
CA LEU A 72 77.24 -27.89 20.31
C LEU A 72 77.20 -29.42 20.12
N GLN A 73 76.88 -29.89 18.91
CA GLN A 73 76.92 -31.31 18.58
C GLN A 73 78.33 -31.90 18.74
N ASN A 74 79.35 -31.22 18.21
CA ASN A 74 80.74 -31.65 18.33
C ASN A 74 81.20 -31.63 19.79
N LEU A 75 80.87 -30.57 20.53
CA LEU A 75 81.19 -30.46 21.96
C LEU A 75 80.60 -31.63 22.77
N LEU A 76 79.32 -31.97 22.56
CA LEU A 76 78.66 -33.09 23.23
C LEU A 76 79.29 -34.45 22.88
N MET A 77 79.72 -34.61 21.63
CA MET A 77 80.39 -35.81 21.15
C MET A 77 81.78 -35.98 21.79
N GLU A 78 82.58 -34.91 21.82
CA GLU A 78 83.95 -34.93 22.36
C GLU A 78 83.99 -35.02 23.89
N SER A 79 83.12 -34.29 24.59
CA SER A 79 83.16 -34.19 26.05
C SER A 79 82.44 -35.33 26.78
N VAL A 80 81.36 -35.87 26.20
CA VAL A 80 80.47 -36.83 26.89
C VAL A 80 80.28 -38.14 26.11
N ASN A 81 80.88 -38.29 24.91
CA ASN A 81 80.62 -39.41 23.98
C ASN A 81 79.12 -39.66 23.75
N PHE A 82 78.32 -38.59 23.82
CA PHE A 82 76.87 -38.68 23.72
C PHE A 82 76.47 -38.58 22.25
N SER A 83 76.32 -39.72 21.60
CA SER A 83 75.75 -39.80 20.25
C SER A 83 74.24 -39.98 20.31
N PRO A 84 73.45 -39.38 19.41
CA PRO A 84 72.03 -39.70 19.25
C PRO A 84 71.77 -41.20 19.04
N ALA A 85 72.74 -41.94 18.50
CA ALA A 85 72.69 -43.39 18.33
C ALA A 85 72.84 -44.18 19.64
N ASN A 86 73.36 -43.56 20.70
CA ASN A 86 73.56 -44.19 22.02
C ASN A 86 72.29 -44.11 22.90
N LEU A 87 71.25 -43.40 22.43
CA LEU A 87 69.98 -43.32 23.12
C LEU A 87 69.20 -44.63 22.98
N SER A 88 68.45 -44.99 24.01
CA SER A 88 67.44 -46.04 23.89
C SER A 88 66.37 -45.62 22.89
N SER A 89 65.69 -46.58 22.27
CA SER A 89 64.58 -46.31 21.35
C SER A 89 63.50 -45.42 21.98
N THR A 90 63.26 -45.57 23.28
CA THR A 90 62.36 -44.73 24.08
C THR A 90 62.90 -43.30 24.23
N GLY A 91 64.19 -43.13 24.52
CA GLY A 91 64.83 -41.82 24.63
C GLY A 91 64.76 -41.03 23.33
N SER A 92 65.07 -41.69 22.20
CA SER A 92 64.97 -41.08 20.87
C SER A 92 63.53 -40.67 20.53
N ARG A 93 62.54 -41.49 20.89
CA ARG A 93 61.12 -41.14 20.70
C ARG A 93 60.71 -39.89 21.48
N TYR A 94 61.11 -39.77 22.74
CA TYR A 94 60.75 -38.59 23.54
C TYR A 94 61.44 -37.32 23.04
N LEU A 95 62.71 -37.40 22.64
CA LEU A 95 63.41 -36.26 22.05
C LEU A 95 62.78 -35.83 20.73
N ASN A 96 62.46 -36.77 19.84
CA ASN A 96 61.77 -36.45 18.59
C ASN A 96 60.40 -35.82 18.86
N ALA A 97 59.60 -36.39 19.77
CA ALA A 97 58.31 -35.81 20.13
C ALA A 97 58.44 -34.38 20.71
N LEU A 98 59.49 -34.12 21.50
CA LEU A 98 59.77 -32.78 22.03
C LEU A 98 60.14 -31.79 20.91
N VAL A 99 60.99 -32.20 19.97
CA VAL A 99 61.37 -31.38 18.81
C VAL A 99 60.17 -31.15 17.89
N ASP A 100 59.42 -32.19 17.56
CA ASP A 100 58.21 -32.10 16.73
C ASP A 100 57.17 -31.18 17.38
N SER A 101 57.02 -31.23 18.71
CA SER A 101 56.12 -30.34 19.44
C SER A 101 56.60 -28.89 19.42
N ALA A 102 57.91 -28.65 19.56
CA ALA A 102 58.49 -27.31 19.47
C ALA A 102 58.29 -26.72 18.07
N VAL A 103 58.49 -27.53 17.02
CA VAL A 103 58.23 -27.12 15.62
C VAL A 103 56.75 -26.84 15.40
N ALA A 104 55.85 -27.70 15.87
CA ALA A 104 54.41 -27.53 15.70
C ALA A 104 53.85 -26.31 16.47
N LEU A 105 54.46 -25.97 17.60
CA LEU A 105 54.13 -24.78 18.39
C LEU A 105 54.94 -23.54 17.97
N GLU A 106 55.80 -23.67 16.96
CA GLU A 106 56.69 -22.61 16.46
C GLU A 106 57.55 -21.95 17.57
N THR A 107 58.00 -22.74 18.55
CA THR A 107 58.81 -22.23 19.67
C THR A 107 60.28 -22.06 19.27
N LYS A 108 60.93 -21.05 19.88
CA LYS A 108 62.35 -20.77 19.66
C LYS A 108 63.27 -21.90 20.15
N ASP A 109 62.91 -22.51 21.27
CA ASP A 109 63.70 -23.58 21.89
C ASP A 109 62.78 -24.59 22.60
N THR A 110 63.40 -25.66 23.13
CA THR A 110 62.71 -26.67 23.91
C THR A 110 62.65 -26.35 25.41
N SER A 111 62.86 -25.08 25.79
CA SER A 111 62.79 -24.69 27.19
C SER A 111 61.33 -24.57 27.65
N LEU A 112 61.12 -24.80 28.95
CA LEU A 112 59.81 -24.66 29.55
C LEU A 112 59.26 -23.23 29.43
N ALA A 113 60.15 -22.23 29.41
CA ALA A 113 59.79 -20.81 29.27
C ALA A 113 59.20 -20.48 27.89
N SER A 114 59.59 -21.24 26.85
CA SER A 114 59.01 -21.12 25.50
C SER A 114 57.74 -21.97 25.35
N PHE A 115 57.73 -23.19 25.91
CA PHE A 115 56.61 -24.12 25.78
C PHE A 115 55.36 -23.70 26.55
N ILE A 116 55.49 -23.22 27.79
CA ILE A 116 54.32 -22.88 28.61
C ILE A 116 53.47 -21.78 27.98
N PRO A 117 54.04 -20.64 27.54
CA PRO A 117 53.26 -19.60 26.86
C PRO A 117 52.62 -20.13 25.57
N ALA A 118 53.36 -20.83 24.72
CA ALA A 118 52.84 -21.34 23.45
C ALA A 118 51.66 -22.31 23.63
N VAL A 119 51.73 -23.20 24.63
CA VAL A 119 50.62 -24.10 24.96
C VAL A 119 49.42 -23.34 25.54
N ASN A 120 49.65 -22.32 26.37
CA ASN A 120 48.57 -21.49 26.91
C ASN A 120 47.88 -20.65 25.83
N ASP A 121 48.64 -20.09 24.89
CA ASP A 121 48.13 -19.34 23.75
C ASP A 121 47.28 -20.25 22.87
N LEU A 122 47.80 -21.44 22.50
CA LEU A 122 47.04 -22.43 21.75
C LEU A 122 45.76 -22.88 22.47
N THR A 123 45.84 -23.08 23.79
CA THR A 123 44.67 -23.46 24.59
C THR A 123 43.63 -22.35 24.62
N SER A 124 44.08 -21.09 24.71
CA SER A 124 43.20 -19.91 24.70
C SER A 124 42.54 -19.74 23.33
N ASP A 125 43.29 -19.92 22.24
CA ASP A 125 42.79 -19.87 20.87
C ASP A 125 41.79 -20.99 20.59
N LEU A 126 42.04 -22.20 21.11
CA LEU A 126 41.11 -23.32 21.04
C LEU A 126 39.78 -22.98 21.73
N PHE A 127 39.83 -22.38 22.93
CA PHE A 127 38.63 -21.99 23.66
C PHE A 127 37.87 -20.87 22.94
N CYS A 128 38.58 -19.84 22.46
CA CYS A 128 38.03 -18.75 21.68
C CYS A 128 37.32 -19.26 20.41
N THR A 129 38.00 -20.13 19.66
CA THR A 129 37.45 -20.75 18.44
C THR A 129 36.22 -21.60 18.75
N LYS A 130 36.26 -22.38 19.83
CA LYS A 130 35.11 -23.19 20.27
C LYS A 130 33.91 -22.31 20.65
N SER A 131 34.14 -21.21 21.37
CA SER A 131 33.08 -20.26 21.74
C SER A 131 32.45 -19.62 20.50
N LYS A 132 33.26 -19.17 19.54
CA LYS A 132 32.79 -18.59 18.27
C LYS A 132 31.99 -19.61 17.44
N ASN A 133 32.42 -20.87 17.41
CA ASN A 133 31.69 -21.94 16.72
C ASN A 133 30.30 -22.17 17.34
N GLU A 134 30.19 -22.14 18.67
CA GLU A 134 28.88 -22.27 19.33
C GLU A 134 27.98 -21.06 19.06
N GLU A 135 28.54 -19.85 19.06
CA GLU A 135 27.82 -18.62 18.69
C GLU A 135 27.27 -18.70 17.25
N ILE A 136 28.13 -19.05 16.28
CA ILE A 136 27.74 -19.22 14.87
C ILE A 136 26.64 -20.28 14.75
N LYS A 137 26.73 -21.38 15.49
CA LYS A 137 25.71 -22.43 15.49
C LYS A 137 24.36 -21.91 15.98
N LEU A 138 24.33 -21.13 17.06
CA LEU A 138 23.11 -20.49 17.56
C LEU A 138 22.52 -19.49 16.55
N GLU A 139 23.37 -18.71 15.88
CA GLU A 139 22.94 -17.80 14.81
C GLU A 139 22.36 -18.55 13.62
N LEU A 140 22.96 -19.68 13.23
CA LEU A 140 22.48 -20.53 12.15
C LEU A 140 21.11 -21.13 12.48
N GLU A 141 20.91 -21.64 13.70
CA GLU A 141 19.60 -22.13 14.15
C GLU A 141 18.53 -21.02 14.17
N LYS A 142 18.91 -19.80 14.55
CA LYS A 142 18.01 -18.64 14.51
C LYS A 142 17.64 -18.28 13.08
N LEU A 143 18.61 -18.28 12.16
CA LEU A 143 18.40 -17.99 10.76
C LEU A 143 17.50 -19.04 10.10
N GLU A 144 17.68 -20.32 10.42
CA GLU A 144 16.84 -21.42 9.94
C GLU A 144 15.37 -21.26 10.37
N LYS A 145 15.14 -20.92 11.64
CA LYS A 145 13.78 -20.64 12.15
C LYS A 145 13.14 -19.44 11.45
N ASN A 146 13.91 -18.37 11.24
CA ASN A 146 13.43 -17.18 10.53
C ASN A 146 13.13 -17.48 9.05
N LEU A 147 13.98 -18.26 8.39
CA LEU A 147 13.79 -18.69 7.01
C LEU A 147 12.50 -19.52 6.88
N THR A 148 12.31 -20.47 7.78
CA THR A 148 11.10 -21.31 7.80
C THR A 148 9.84 -20.46 8.00
N ALA A 149 9.85 -19.52 8.96
CA ALA A 149 8.73 -18.60 9.18
C ALA A 149 8.44 -17.73 7.95
N THR A 150 9.49 -17.24 7.30
CA THR A 150 9.38 -16.41 6.09
C THR A 150 8.80 -17.20 4.91
N LEU A 151 9.24 -18.45 4.72
CA LEU A 151 8.72 -19.34 3.68
C LEU A 151 7.24 -19.67 3.89
N VAL A 152 6.81 -19.89 5.13
CA VAL A 152 5.39 -20.09 5.45
C VAL A 152 4.59 -18.83 5.12
N LEU A 153 5.08 -17.66 5.50
CA LEU A 153 4.43 -16.39 5.19
C LEU A 153 4.33 -16.14 3.68
N GLU A 154 5.41 -16.40 2.92
CA GLU A 154 5.42 -16.31 1.47
C GLU A 154 4.33 -17.19 0.84
N LYS A 155 4.19 -18.43 1.32
CA LYS A 155 3.14 -19.34 0.87
C LYS A 155 1.75 -18.79 1.15
N CYS A 156 1.50 -18.28 2.36
CA CYS A 156 0.21 -17.67 2.71
C CYS A 156 -0.10 -16.45 1.81
N LEU A 157 0.87 -15.56 1.61
CA LEU A 157 0.71 -14.39 0.74
C LEU A 157 0.41 -14.79 -0.72
N ARG A 158 1.06 -15.84 -1.23
CA ARG A 158 0.79 -16.37 -2.57
C ARG A 158 -0.64 -16.92 -2.68
N GLU A 159 -1.14 -17.59 -1.65
CA GLU A 159 -2.52 -18.09 -1.61
C GLU A 159 -3.54 -16.93 -1.56
N ASP A 160 -3.27 -15.90 -0.76
CA ASP A 160 -4.15 -14.74 -0.66
C ASP A 160 -4.16 -13.90 -1.94
N LEU A 161 -3.02 -13.79 -2.62
CA LEU A 161 -2.94 -13.16 -3.95
C LEU A 161 -3.83 -13.89 -4.97
N LYS A 162 -3.79 -15.23 -5.00
CA LYS A 162 -4.67 -16.02 -5.87
C LYS A 162 -6.15 -15.81 -5.57
N LYS A 163 -6.52 -15.72 -4.29
CA LYS A 163 -7.91 -15.41 -3.89
C LYS A 163 -8.31 -14.00 -4.35
N ALA A 164 -7.43 -13.02 -4.16
CA ALA A 164 -7.68 -11.64 -4.57
C ALA A 164 -7.85 -11.52 -6.09
N GLU A 165 -7.03 -12.21 -6.88
CA GLU A 165 -7.16 -12.28 -8.34
C GLU A 165 -8.49 -12.89 -8.78
N LEU A 166 -8.94 -13.96 -8.13
CA LEU A 166 -10.23 -14.58 -8.40
C LEU A 166 -11.40 -13.63 -8.08
N HIS A 167 -11.34 -12.95 -6.94
CA HIS A 167 -12.33 -11.94 -6.56
C HIS A 167 -12.37 -10.80 -7.57
N LEU A 168 -11.21 -10.30 -7.99
CA LEU A 168 -11.10 -9.23 -8.98
C LEU A 168 -11.67 -9.65 -10.34
N SER A 169 -11.41 -10.87 -10.78
CA SER A 169 -12.01 -11.43 -12.01
C SER A 169 -13.53 -11.49 -11.94
N THR A 170 -14.06 -11.93 -10.79
CA THR A 170 -15.51 -12.01 -10.55
C THR A 170 -16.17 -10.62 -10.55
N GLU A 171 -15.55 -9.64 -9.89
CA GLU A 171 -16.06 -8.27 -9.86
C GLU A 171 -15.96 -7.59 -11.24
N ARG A 172 -14.90 -7.84 -12.01
CA ARG A 172 -14.81 -7.38 -13.40
C ARG A 172 -15.98 -7.91 -14.23
N ALA A 173 -16.25 -9.21 -14.17
CA ALA A 173 -17.38 -9.80 -14.89
C ALA A 173 -18.74 -9.20 -14.48
N LYS A 174 -18.93 -8.88 -13.19
CA LYS A 174 -20.14 -8.17 -12.72
C LYS A 174 -20.22 -6.74 -13.25
N VAL A 175 -19.11 -5.99 -13.23
CA VAL A 175 -19.05 -4.63 -13.76
C VAL A 175 -19.33 -4.63 -15.26
N ASP A 176 -18.74 -5.56 -16.02
CA ASP A 176 -18.97 -5.70 -17.45
C ASP A 176 -20.44 -6.03 -17.76
N ASN A 177 -21.07 -6.93 -16.98
CA ASN A 177 -22.49 -7.23 -17.12
C ASN A 177 -23.38 -6.01 -16.82
N ARG A 178 -23.05 -5.24 -15.76
CA ARG A 178 -23.76 -4.00 -15.44
C ARG A 178 -23.61 -2.95 -16.54
N LEU A 179 -22.42 -2.82 -17.11
CA LEU A 179 -22.14 -1.93 -18.22
C LEU A 179 -23.00 -2.29 -19.45
N GLN A 180 -23.02 -3.56 -19.83
CA GLN A 180 -23.88 -4.05 -20.92
C GLN A 180 -25.36 -3.79 -20.66
N ASN A 181 -25.83 -4.01 -19.42
CA ASN A 181 -27.22 -3.72 -19.06
C ASN A 181 -27.54 -2.21 -19.13
N MET A 182 -26.61 -1.37 -18.70
CA MET A 182 -26.75 0.09 -18.80
C MET A 182 -26.83 0.53 -20.27
N ASP A 183 -25.97 0.01 -21.14
CA ASP A 183 -25.99 0.31 -22.58
C ASP A 183 -27.30 -0.14 -23.23
N PHE A 184 -27.82 -1.31 -22.85
CA PHE A 184 -29.13 -1.79 -23.29
C PHE A 184 -30.28 -0.85 -22.86
N LEU A 185 -30.29 -0.44 -21.59
CA LEU A 185 -31.32 0.49 -21.07
C LEU A 185 -31.24 1.85 -21.77
N LYS A 186 -30.03 2.34 -22.05
CA LYS A 186 -29.82 3.57 -22.80
C LYS A 186 -30.40 3.46 -24.21
N ALA A 187 -30.06 2.40 -24.94
CA ALA A 187 -30.59 2.15 -26.27
C ALA A 187 -32.14 2.08 -26.28
N LYS A 188 -32.73 1.37 -25.31
CA LYS A 188 -34.19 1.27 -25.16
C LYS A 188 -34.85 2.61 -24.84
N SER A 189 -34.22 3.45 -24.03
CA SER A 189 -34.72 4.80 -23.74
C SER A 189 -34.70 5.70 -24.99
N GLU A 190 -33.68 5.56 -25.84
CA GLU A 190 -33.57 6.30 -27.09
C GLU A 190 -34.62 5.84 -28.12
N GLU A 191 -34.91 4.54 -28.18
CA GLU A 191 -36.00 3.96 -28.96
C GLU A 191 -37.36 4.54 -28.54
N PHE A 192 -37.67 4.54 -27.23
CA PHE A 192 -38.91 5.15 -26.73
C PHE A 192 -38.99 6.64 -27.03
N ARG A 193 -37.89 7.38 -26.87
CA ARG A 193 -37.84 8.81 -27.20
C ARG A 193 -38.05 9.06 -28.70
N PHE A 194 -37.58 8.17 -29.57
CA PHE A 194 -37.85 8.25 -30.99
C PHE A 194 -39.33 7.94 -31.31
N GLY A 195 -39.89 6.89 -30.69
CA GLY A 195 -41.31 6.54 -30.84
C GLY A 195 -42.26 7.65 -30.38
N ILE A 196 -41.98 8.28 -29.23
CA ILE A 196 -42.74 9.42 -28.71
C ILE A 196 -42.71 10.57 -29.74
N ARG A 197 -41.53 10.99 -30.19
CA ARG A 197 -41.41 12.06 -31.19
C ARG A 197 -42.17 11.76 -32.48
N THR A 198 -42.08 10.52 -32.96
CA THR A 198 -42.82 10.09 -34.15
C THR A 198 -44.34 10.18 -33.94
N ALA A 199 -44.84 9.74 -32.78
CA ALA A 199 -46.26 9.84 -32.45
C ALA A 199 -46.73 11.30 -32.28
N GLU A 200 -45.92 12.14 -31.64
CA GLU A 200 -46.17 13.58 -31.51
C GLU A 200 -46.22 14.29 -32.86
N GLU A 201 -45.29 13.96 -33.77
CA GLU A 201 -45.28 14.44 -35.15
C GLU A 201 -46.53 13.98 -35.91
N GLN A 202 -46.94 12.72 -35.75
CA GLN A 202 -48.17 12.20 -36.35
C GLN A 202 -49.43 12.89 -35.81
N LEU A 203 -49.49 13.14 -34.50
CA LEU A 203 -50.61 13.88 -33.88
C LEU A 203 -50.65 15.32 -34.41
N SER A 204 -49.50 15.98 -34.47
CA SER A 204 -49.37 17.33 -35.01
C SER A 204 -49.78 17.41 -36.49
N ALA A 205 -49.35 16.45 -37.31
CA ALA A 205 -49.71 16.35 -38.73
C ALA A 205 -51.22 16.13 -38.96
N ARG A 206 -51.92 15.50 -37.99
CA ARG A 206 -53.37 15.33 -38.01
C ARG A 206 -54.15 16.57 -37.51
N GLY A 207 -53.45 17.66 -37.19
CA GLY A 207 -54.06 18.90 -36.73
C GLY A 207 -54.43 18.91 -35.25
N MET A 208 -53.81 18.04 -34.44
CA MET A 208 -53.92 18.14 -32.98
C MET A 208 -53.10 19.35 -32.50
N ASP A 209 -53.75 20.29 -31.82
CA ASP A 209 -53.11 21.46 -31.22
C ASP A 209 -53.29 21.48 -29.68
N ALA A 210 -52.60 22.39 -28.99
CA ALA A 210 -52.71 22.53 -27.54
C ALA A 210 -54.11 22.99 -27.06
N SER A 211 -54.94 23.55 -27.95
CA SER A 211 -56.31 23.97 -27.64
C SER A 211 -57.27 22.78 -27.56
N LEU A 212 -56.96 21.69 -28.27
CA LEU A 212 -57.67 20.42 -28.21
C LEU A 212 -57.20 19.49 -27.09
N SER A 213 -56.27 19.94 -26.24
CA SER A 213 -55.84 19.17 -25.07
C SER A 213 -56.98 19.00 -24.06
N HIS A 214 -56.94 17.90 -23.30
CA HIS A 214 -57.96 17.62 -22.27
C HIS A 214 -58.12 18.80 -21.30
N GLN A 215 -57.01 19.39 -20.86
CA GLN A 215 -57.01 20.54 -19.95
C GLN A 215 -57.69 21.77 -20.57
N SER A 216 -57.41 22.09 -21.83
CA SER A 216 -58.04 23.21 -22.54
C SER A 216 -59.53 22.98 -22.75
N LEU A 217 -59.95 21.76 -23.10
CA LEU A 217 -61.36 21.39 -23.27
C LEU A 217 -62.15 21.47 -21.96
N VAL A 218 -61.55 20.99 -20.86
CA VAL A 218 -62.14 21.10 -19.52
C VAL A 218 -62.29 22.57 -19.13
N ALA A 219 -61.23 23.38 -19.27
CA ALA A 219 -61.28 24.82 -18.95
C ALA A 219 -62.33 25.57 -19.81
N LEU A 220 -62.47 25.21 -21.09
CA LEU A 220 -63.52 25.75 -21.96
C LEU A 220 -64.92 25.34 -21.48
N SER A 221 -65.10 24.08 -21.06
CA SER A 221 -66.37 23.57 -20.54
C SER A 221 -66.77 24.26 -19.23
N GLU A 222 -65.80 24.52 -18.35
CA GLU A 222 -66.00 25.23 -17.08
C GLU A 222 -66.43 26.68 -17.33
N LYS A 223 -65.73 27.39 -18.23
CA LYS A 223 -66.13 28.73 -18.68
C LYS A 223 -67.53 28.75 -19.29
N LEU A 224 -67.87 27.74 -20.09
CA LEU A 224 -69.19 27.62 -20.69
C LEU A 224 -70.27 27.39 -19.62
N ALA A 225 -69.99 26.57 -18.60
CA ALA A 225 -70.89 26.35 -17.48
C ALA A 225 -71.09 27.64 -16.66
N GLU A 226 -70.01 28.38 -16.40
CA GLU A 226 -70.05 29.68 -15.73
C GLU A 226 -70.88 30.71 -16.53
N LEU A 227 -70.62 30.85 -17.84
CA LEU A 227 -71.41 31.69 -18.74
C LEU A 227 -72.88 31.27 -18.78
N LYS A 228 -73.18 29.97 -18.80
CA LYS A 228 -74.56 29.47 -18.69
C LYS A 228 -75.20 29.88 -17.37
N GLN A 229 -74.48 29.74 -16.25
CA GLN A 229 -74.96 30.13 -14.94
C GLN A 229 -75.23 31.64 -14.86
N GLN A 230 -74.37 32.47 -15.46
CA GLN A 230 -74.56 33.92 -15.58
C GLN A 230 -75.74 34.27 -16.51
N THR A 231 -76.01 33.48 -17.54
CA THR A 231 -77.12 33.72 -18.48
C THR A 231 -78.49 33.48 -17.84
N ILE A 232 -78.60 32.61 -16.83
CA ILE A 232 -79.86 32.31 -16.13
C ILE A 232 -80.53 33.57 -15.51
N PRO A 233 -79.85 34.37 -14.66
CA PRO A 233 -80.45 35.58 -14.09
C PRO A 233 -80.69 36.67 -15.14
N LEU A 234 -79.85 36.78 -16.17
CA LEU A 234 -80.08 37.69 -17.29
C LEU A 234 -81.33 37.33 -18.09
N LYS A 235 -81.55 36.03 -18.36
CA LYS A 235 -82.77 35.54 -19.01
C LYS A 235 -83.99 35.76 -18.12
N LYS A 236 -83.91 35.50 -16.81
CA LYS A 236 -84.97 35.80 -15.84
C LYS A 236 -85.31 37.29 -15.79
N LYS A 237 -84.31 38.17 -15.88
CA LYS A 237 -84.49 39.62 -15.97
C LYS A 237 -85.19 40.02 -17.27
N LEU A 238 -84.78 39.43 -18.40
CA LEU A 238 -85.44 39.63 -19.69
C LEU A 238 -86.91 39.16 -19.67
N GLU A 239 -87.19 37.99 -19.10
CA GLU A 239 -88.54 37.45 -18.92
C GLU A 239 -89.40 38.41 -18.06
N SER A 240 -88.84 38.98 -16.98
CA SER A 240 -89.53 39.99 -16.16
C SER A 240 -89.82 41.30 -16.91
N TYR A 241 -89.01 41.65 -17.92
CA TYR A 241 -89.29 42.80 -18.79
C TYR A 241 -90.30 42.47 -19.90
N LEU A 242 -90.42 41.19 -20.29
CA LEU A 242 -91.40 40.71 -21.27
C LEU A 242 -92.82 40.57 -20.68
N ASP A 243 -92.95 40.35 -19.37
CA ASP A 243 -94.23 40.36 -18.65
C ASP A 243 -94.79 41.78 -18.38
N LEU A 244 -93.99 42.82 -18.61
CA LEU A 244 -94.47 44.20 -18.56
C LEU A 244 -95.20 44.52 -19.86
N MET A 245 -96.52 44.44 -19.81
CA MET A 245 -97.42 44.88 -20.88
C MET A 245 -97.02 46.28 -21.38
N PRO A 246 -96.86 46.49 -22.71
CA PRO A 246 -96.41 47.77 -23.27
C PRO A 246 -97.52 48.83 -23.31
N ASN A 247 -98.18 49.07 -22.17
CA ASN A 247 -99.10 50.18 -22.00
C ASN A 247 -99.01 50.76 -20.56
N PRO A 248 -98.39 51.94 -20.38
CA PRO A 248 -98.15 52.53 -19.06
C PRO A 248 -99.43 52.85 -18.28
N SER A 249 -100.58 53.00 -18.96
CA SER A 249 -101.86 53.34 -18.33
C SER A 249 -102.50 52.16 -17.58
N LEU A 250 -102.20 50.93 -17.98
CA LEU A 250 -102.77 49.71 -17.38
C LEU A 250 -101.93 49.19 -16.20
N ALA A 251 -100.62 49.44 -16.24
CA ALA A 251 -99.69 49.10 -15.16
C ALA A 251 -99.97 49.92 -13.89
N GLN A 252 -100.35 51.19 -14.02
CA GLN A 252 -100.67 52.06 -12.89
C GLN A 252 -101.91 51.59 -12.11
N VAL A 253 -102.90 51.01 -12.81
CA VAL A 253 -104.11 50.44 -12.20
C VAL A 253 -103.81 49.16 -11.44
N LYS A 254 -102.99 48.25 -12.02
CA LYS A 254 -102.60 47.00 -11.36
C LYS A 254 -101.65 47.19 -10.18
N ILE A 255 -100.79 48.22 -10.21
CA ILE A 255 -99.94 48.60 -9.08
C ILE A 255 -100.79 49.06 -7.90
N GLU A 256 -101.86 49.83 -8.15
CA GLU A 256 -102.74 50.33 -7.08
C GLU A 256 -103.80 49.32 -6.61
N GLU A 257 -104.06 48.28 -7.40
CA GLU A 257 -104.84 47.10 -7.03
C GLU A 257 -104.03 46.15 -6.13
N ALA A 258 -102.77 45.84 -6.49
CA ALA A 258 -101.87 45.03 -5.67
C ALA A 258 -101.47 45.73 -4.34
N LYS A 259 -101.46 47.07 -4.33
CA LYS A 259 -101.24 47.87 -3.11
C LYS A 259 -102.43 47.84 -2.15
N ARG A 260 -103.66 47.63 -2.65
CA ARG A 260 -104.86 47.41 -1.83
C ARG A 260 -104.97 45.98 -1.29
N GLU A 261 -104.42 44.99 -2.00
CA GLU A 261 -104.38 43.59 -1.54
C GLU A 261 -103.32 43.35 -0.44
N LEU A 262 -102.30 44.21 -0.33
CA LEU A 262 -101.26 44.11 0.71
C LEU A 262 -101.66 44.73 2.07
N GLU A 263 -102.78 45.46 2.13
CA GLU A 263 -103.21 46.22 3.33
C GLU A 263 -104.30 45.50 4.17
N THR A 264 -104.78 44.32 3.76
CA THR A 264 -105.83 43.53 4.47
C THR A 264 -105.48 42.05 4.74
N GLY A 265 -104.19 41.69 4.94
CA GLY A 265 -103.80 40.29 5.12
C GLY A 265 -102.61 40.04 6.05
N ILE A 266 -102.71 40.48 7.31
CA ILE A 266 -101.86 40.01 8.43
C ILE A 266 -102.75 39.15 9.37
N TYR A 267 -102.17 38.05 9.90
CA TYR A 267 -102.69 37.06 10.87
C TYR A 267 -103.60 35.93 10.28
N ILE A 268 -103.40 34.62 10.50
CA ILE A 268 -102.52 33.85 11.40
C ILE A 268 -102.46 32.35 10.96
N ASP A 269 -101.32 31.70 11.22
CA ASP A 269 -101.02 30.28 11.60
C ASP A 269 -101.72 29.07 10.94
N ALA A 270 -101.26 27.82 11.01
CA ALA A 270 -100.00 27.09 11.26
C ALA A 270 -100.41 25.59 11.25
N VAL A 271 -99.44 24.71 11.57
CA VAL A 271 -99.59 23.33 12.11
C VAL A 271 -99.47 22.16 11.11
N GLU A 272 -98.28 21.51 11.16
CA GLU A 272 -97.99 20.07 11.39
C GLU A 272 -98.77 18.97 10.62
N SER A 273 -98.24 17.82 10.21
CA SER A 273 -97.02 17.05 10.56
C SER A 273 -96.84 15.83 9.60
N PRO A 274 -95.72 15.07 9.69
CA PRO A 274 -95.21 14.02 8.75
C PRO A 274 -95.65 12.58 9.17
N PRO A 275 -95.00 11.40 8.91
CA PRO A 275 -93.73 11.04 8.21
C PRO A 275 -93.69 9.68 7.43
N GLN A 276 -92.45 9.25 7.09
CA GLN A 276 -91.92 7.93 6.69
C GLN A 276 -91.84 7.64 5.17
N GLY A 277 -90.75 7.14 4.59
CA GLY A 277 -89.46 6.68 5.09
C GLY A 277 -88.96 5.53 4.21
N SER A 278 -87.69 5.53 3.77
CA SER A 278 -86.91 4.31 3.60
C SER A 278 -85.41 4.62 3.57
N SER A 279 -84.68 3.68 4.16
CA SER A 279 -83.32 3.75 4.66
C SER A 279 -82.38 2.98 3.75
N GLY A 280 -81.11 3.35 3.75
CA GLY A 280 -80.03 2.58 3.13
C GLY A 280 -78.68 3.22 3.39
N ALA A 281 -77.99 2.78 4.44
CA ALA A 281 -76.64 3.19 4.79
C ALA A 281 -75.65 2.01 4.65
N LEU A 282 -74.37 2.38 4.47
CA LEU A 282 -73.11 1.64 4.63
C LEU A 282 -72.61 0.79 3.44
N HIS A 283 -71.58 1.28 2.73
CA HIS A 283 -70.18 0.98 3.09
C HIS A 283 -69.18 1.79 2.25
N ASN A 284 -68.09 2.17 2.92
CA ASN A 284 -66.78 2.63 2.47
C ASN A 284 -66.37 2.32 1.02
N ASN A 285 -65.85 3.35 0.32
CA ASN A 285 -64.49 3.33 -0.21
C ASN A 285 -64.12 4.73 -0.73
N SER A 286 -63.30 5.43 0.06
CA SER A 286 -62.41 6.47 -0.45
C SER A 286 -61.33 5.80 -1.29
N ALA A 287 -61.41 5.93 -2.60
CA ALA A 287 -60.27 5.76 -3.50
C ALA A 287 -60.25 6.97 -4.43
N SER A 288 -59.45 7.97 -4.04
CA SER A 288 -58.90 8.90 -5.02
C SER A 288 -58.09 8.10 -6.03
N LEU A 289 -58.45 8.18 -7.30
CA LEU A 289 -57.50 8.01 -8.39
C LEU A 289 -56.63 9.27 -8.41
N GLN A 290 -55.66 9.30 -7.49
CA GLN A 290 -54.47 10.13 -7.67
C GLN A 290 -53.58 9.38 -8.66
N SER A 291 -53.29 10.06 -9.74
CA SER A 291 -52.34 9.72 -10.78
C SER A 291 -51.02 9.15 -10.25
N ASP A 292 -50.50 8.17 -11.00
CA ASP A 292 -49.07 7.96 -11.19
C ASP A 292 -48.34 9.30 -11.38
N MET A 293 -47.56 9.71 -10.38
CA MET A 293 -46.33 10.50 -10.51
C MET A 293 -45.73 10.66 -9.11
N ASP A 294 -44.85 9.73 -8.76
CA ASP A 294 -43.65 10.01 -7.97
C ASP A 294 -42.60 8.94 -8.32
N VAL A 295 -42.16 8.97 -9.58
CA VAL A 295 -40.84 8.47 -9.95
C VAL A 295 -39.93 9.70 -9.97
N PHE A 296 -39.36 10.05 -8.83
CA PHE A 296 -38.12 10.82 -8.83
C PHE A 296 -37.29 10.64 -7.55
N TRP A 297 -36.06 10.19 -7.79
CA TRP A 297 -34.86 10.29 -6.96
C TRP A 297 -34.89 9.70 -5.54
N ASN A 298 -34.64 8.39 -5.47
CA ASN A 298 -33.82 7.86 -4.37
C ASN A 298 -32.43 7.45 -4.90
N VAL A 299 -31.59 8.44 -5.21
CA VAL A 299 -30.15 8.24 -5.49
C VAL A 299 -29.29 8.51 -4.25
N SER A 300 -29.90 8.86 -3.11
CA SER A 300 -29.18 9.05 -1.85
C SER A 300 -29.26 7.84 -0.90
N SER A 301 -29.95 6.75 -1.27
CA SER A 301 -30.03 5.53 -0.44
C SER A 301 -29.25 4.32 -0.98
N LEU A 302 -28.39 4.51 -1.99
CA LEU A 302 -27.49 3.46 -2.50
C LEU A 302 -25.99 3.73 -2.21
N ILE A 303 -25.72 4.64 -1.27
CA ILE A 303 -24.38 4.86 -0.66
C ILE A 303 -24.51 4.68 0.86
N ALA A 304 -25.08 3.57 1.30
CA ALA A 304 -25.07 3.19 2.72
C ALA A 304 -25.05 1.67 2.95
N GLU A 305 -24.92 0.84 1.91
CA GLU A 305 -25.13 -0.61 2.02
C GLU A 305 -24.00 -1.50 1.45
N ASN A 306 -22.77 -1.00 1.34
CA ASN A 306 -21.60 -1.85 1.03
C ASN A 306 -20.31 -1.50 1.78
N CYS A 307 -20.44 -0.98 3.01
CA CYS A 307 -19.31 -0.95 3.94
C CYS A 307 -19.72 -1.63 5.24
N LEU A 308 -18.91 -2.65 5.60
CA LEU A 308 -18.82 -3.35 6.88
C LEU A 308 -19.69 -4.60 7.06
N HIS A 309 -19.12 -5.74 6.68
CA HIS A 309 -19.38 -7.04 7.30
C HIS A 309 -19.12 -6.99 8.82
N PRO A 310 -19.94 -7.70 9.64
CA PRO A 310 -19.43 -8.23 10.90
C PRO A 310 -19.65 -9.75 11.07
N ARG A 311 -18.53 -10.41 11.39
CA ARG A 311 -18.35 -11.54 12.32
C ARG A 311 -18.72 -12.98 11.91
N SER A 312 -17.67 -13.80 11.87
CA SER A 312 -17.53 -15.04 12.66
C SER A 312 -16.20 -14.98 13.41
N LYS A 313 -16.20 -14.60 14.70
CA LYS A 313 -15.86 -15.46 15.86
C LYS A 313 -14.63 -16.38 15.66
N CYS A 314 -13.46 -15.99 16.18
CA CYS A 314 -12.72 -16.79 17.16
C CYS A 314 -11.54 -16.02 17.80
N VAL A 315 -11.39 -16.24 19.11
CA VAL A 315 -10.22 -15.96 19.99
C VAL A 315 -9.83 -14.49 20.25
N LYS A 316 -10.52 -13.88 21.23
CA LYS A 316 -9.86 -13.03 22.23
C LYS A 316 -9.46 -13.91 23.41
N LYS A 317 -8.17 -14.14 23.58
CA LYS A 317 -7.51 -14.22 24.89
C LYS A 317 -6.10 -13.64 24.71
N ASP A 318 -5.70 -12.86 25.72
CA ASP A 318 -4.35 -12.42 26.01
C ASP A 318 -3.80 -11.23 25.20
N LEU A 319 -4.30 -10.03 25.53
CA LEU A 319 -3.47 -8.83 25.50
C LEU A 319 -3.88 -7.84 26.61
N VAL A 320 -3.58 -8.22 27.85
CA VAL A 320 -3.43 -7.28 28.97
C VAL A 320 -2.11 -7.62 29.64
N ARG A 321 -1.00 -7.10 29.09
CA ARG A 321 0.21 -6.71 29.82
C ARG A 321 1.27 -6.22 28.83
N HIS A 322 1.96 -5.16 29.24
CA HIS A 322 3.15 -4.56 28.62
C HIS A 322 2.91 -3.55 27.49
N PHE A 323 2.36 -2.39 27.86
CA PHE A 323 2.92 -1.12 27.40
C PHE A 323 2.98 -0.17 28.60
N CYS A 324 4.17 -0.04 29.17
CA CYS A 324 4.51 1.07 30.06
C CYS A 324 5.91 1.58 29.66
N CYS A 325 5.90 2.76 29.08
CA CYS A 325 6.94 3.80 29.11
C CYS A 325 8.36 3.44 28.60
N ILE A 326 8.57 3.75 27.32
CA ILE A 326 9.86 4.20 26.80
C ILE A 326 10.07 5.66 27.26
N THR A 327 11.15 5.91 27.99
CA THR A 327 11.73 7.24 28.20
C THR A 327 13.20 7.17 27.78
N VAL A 328 13.64 8.15 26.99
CA VAL A 328 14.99 8.33 26.41
C VAL A 328 15.53 9.67 26.97
N PRO A 329 16.82 10.04 26.88
CA PRO A 329 18.08 9.40 27.32
C PRO A 329 18.82 10.28 28.36
N LEU A 330 19.93 9.80 28.96
CA LEU A 330 20.93 10.71 29.58
C LEU A 330 22.36 10.27 29.22
N PHE A 331 23.17 11.29 28.95
CA PHE A 331 24.54 11.30 28.43
C PHE A 331 25.63 10.74 29.37
N ASP A 332 26.73 10.37 28.72
CA ASP A 332 28.11 9.98 29.09
C ASP A 332 28.72 10.34 30.46
N ILE A 333 29.58 9.42 30.96
CA ILE A 333 31.06 9.53 31.15
C ILE A 333 31.54 8.44 32.14
N PRO A 334 32.62 7.68 31.84
CA PRO A 334 33.70 7.60 32.82
C PRO A 334 35.12 7.73 32.20
N LEU A 335 35.96 8.52 32.86
CA LEU A 335 37.42 8.60 32.69
C LEU A 335 38.11 7.84 33.86
N PRO A 336 39.43 7.58 33.81
CA PRO A 336 40.02 6.26 34.01
C PRO A 336 40.72 6.13 35.37
N ARG A 337 41.07 4.89 35.76
CA ARG A 337 42.05 4.65 36.83
C ARG A 337 42.94 3.44 36.54
N HIS A 338 44.24 3.70 36.67
CA HIS A 338 45.37 2.80 36.94
C HIS A 338 45.83 1.85 35.82
N LEU A 339 46.88 2.27 35.09
CA LEU A 339 48.28 2.02 35.45
C LEU A 339 49.19 3.05 34.77
#